data_AF-A0A7V9D4F8-F1
#
_entry.id   AF-A0A7V9D4F8-F1
#
_cell.length_a   1.000
_cell.length_b   1.000
_cell.length_c   1.000
_cell.angle_alpha   90.00
_cell.angle_beta   90.00
_cell.angle_gamma   90.00
#
_symmetry.space_group_name_H-M   'P 1'
#
loop_
_entity.id
_entity.type
_entity.pdbx_description
1 polymer ?
#
loop_
_entity_poly.entity_id
_entity_poly.type
_entity_poly.pdbx_seq_one_letter_code
_entity_poly.pdbx_strand_id
1 'polypeptide(L)'
;MSQEIVRYIRENRGAYTNEAISRNLLDAGHDPASVEAAWRAVESGELAASTARERTIVRTPSFWLTLLGYPAVLIGLTVLVGYLGALEYASLLFVAGLGIAGIAALGLVIARRGIAVAAGLGGALTLLVLVPFVLLVIVAGICLVSVARM
;
A
#
# COMPACT_ATOMS: atom_id res chain seq x y z
N MET A 1 14.48 12.68 33.38
CA MET A 1 14.99 11.29 33.32
C MET A 1 14.26 10.43 32.29
N SER A 2 12.93 10.51 32.16
CA SER A 2 12.14 9.71 31.19
C SER A 2 12.55 9.84 29.71
N GLN A 3 13.06 10.98 29.26
CA GLN A 3 13.47 11.16 27.86
C GLN A 3 14.68 10.32 27.44
N GLU A 4 15.57 10.00 28.37
CA GLU A 4 16.75 9.17 28.08
C GLU A 4 16.36 7.71 27.81
N ILE A 5 15.44 7.17 28.61
CA ILE A 5 14.89 5.82 28.44
C ILE A 5 14.16 5.72 27.09
N VAL A 6 13.35 6.72 26.74
CA VAL A 6 12.65 6.78 25.44
C VAL A 6 13.62 6.78 24.27
N ARG A 7 14.72 7.55 24.37
CA ARG A 7 15.77 7.59 23.34
C ARG A 7 16.45 6.22 23.22
N TYR A 8 16.83 5.60 24.34
CA TYR A 8 17.47 4.29 24.35
C TYR A 8 16.60 3.21 23.71
N ILE A 9 15.30 3.17 24.07
CA ILE A 9 14.33 2.24 23.47
C ILE A 9 14.25 2.43 21.95
N ARG A 10 14.20 3.68 21.48
CA ARG A 10 14.09 4.00 20.05
C ARG A 10 15.31 3.56 19.26
N GLU A 11 16.51 3.68 19.82
CA GLU A 11 17.77 3.31 19.18
C GLU A 11 17.97 1.78 19.14
N ASN A 12 17.47 1.05 20.14
CA ASN A 12 17.77 -0.38 20.33
C ASN A 12 16.66 -1.34 19.91
N ARG A 13 15.41 -0.89 19.76
CA ARG A 13 14.27 -1.72 19.33
C ARG A 13 14.44 -2.45 18.00
N GLY A 14 15.35 -1.99 17.14
CA GLY A 14 15.65 -2.64 15.86
C GLY A 14 16.62 -3.82 15.98
N ALA A 15 17.37 -3.89 17.09
CA ALA A 15 18.41 -4.89 17.32
C ALA A 15 18.04 -5.91 18.41
N TYR A 16 17.12 -5.56 19.32
CA TYR A 16 16.77 -6.36 20.49
C TYR A 16 15.26 -6.50 20.68
N THR A 17 14.83 -7.55 21.38
CA THR A 17 13.41 -7.73 21.76
C THR A 17 13.01 -6.77 22.88
N ASN A 18 11.71 -6.48 22.99
CA ASN A 18 11.17 -5.57 24.00
C ASN A 18 11.50 -6.03 25.43
N GLU A 19 11.49 -7.34 25.67
CA GLU A 19 11.81 -7.94 26.96
C GLU A 19 13.29 -7.79 27.29
N ALA A 20 14.17 -7.95 26.29
CA ALA A 20 15.61 -7.79 26.47
C ALA A 20 15.98 -6.33 26.81
N ILE A 21 15.36 -5.37 26.12
CA ILE A 21 15.55 -3.93 26.39
C ILE A 21 15.03 -3.58 27.79
N SER A 22 13.83 -4.06 28.13
CA SER A 22 13.23 -3.80 29.46
C SER A 22 14.08 -4.40 30.58
N ARG A 23 14.59 -5.63 30.40
CA ARG A 23 15.48 -6.26 31.38
C ARG A 23 16.78 -5.49 31.55
N ASN A 24 17.41 -5.06 30.46
CA ASN A 24 18.64 -4.26 30.52
C ASN A 24 18.43 -2.93 31.27
N LEU A 25 17.28 -2.25 31.04
CA LEU A 25 16.95 -1.02 31.76
C LEU A 25 16.70 -1.26 33.25
N LEU A 26 16.07 -2.37 33.62
CA LEU A 26 15.87 -2.74 35.03
C LEU A 26 17.20 -3.11 35.71
N ASP A 27 18.06 -3.85 35.03
CA ASP A 27 19.40 -4.20 35.52
C ASP A 27 20.29 -2.96 35.69
N ALA A 28 20.06 -1.91 34.89
CA ALA A 28 20.69 -0.60 35.03
C ALA A 28 20.13 0.25 36.19
N GLY A 29 19.15 -0.27 36.94
CA GLY A 29 18.57 0.38 38.11
C GLY A 29 17.45 1.38 37.79
N HIS A 30 16.88 1.35 36.58
CA HIS A 30 15.70 2.16 36.28
C HIS A 30 14.44 1.58 36.93
N ASP A 31 13.57 2.48 37.41
CA ASP A 31 12.29 2.11 38.01
C ASP A 31 11.35 1.48 36.95
N PRO A 32 10.68 0.35 37.27
CA PRO A 32 9.80 -0.34 36.34
C PRO A 32 8.64 0.52 35.82
N ALA A 33 8.06 1.40 36.65
CA ALA A 33 6.99 2.28 36.21
C ALA A 33 7.48 3.31 35.19
N SER A 34 8.74 3.75 35.32
CA SER A 34 9.39 4.66 34.36
C SER A 34 9.68 4.00 33.01
N VAL A 35 10.07 2.72 33.00
CA VAL A 35 10.28 1.93 31.77
C VAL A 35 8.97 1.73 31.02
N GLU A 36 7.91 1.35 31.73
CA GLU A 36 6.57 1.17 31.16
C GLU A 36 6.01 2.48 30.58
N ALA A 37 6.19 3.60 31.30
CA ALA A 37 5.81 4.92 30.80
C ALA A 37 6.59 5.32 29.53
N ALA A 38 7.86 4.93 29.43
CA ALA A 38 8.68 5.17 28.25
C ALA A 38 8.19 4.36 27.03
N TRP A 39 7.83 3.09 27.20
CA TRP A 39 7.24 2.28 26.14
C TRP A 39 5.95 2.91 25.58
N ARG A 40 5.03 3.31 26.47
CA ARG A 40 3.80 4.01 26.06
C ARG A 40 4.07 5.32 25.31
N ALA A 41 5.10 6.06 25.71
CA ALA A 41 5.51 7.28 25.01
C ALA A 41 6.09 6.99 23.61
N VAL A 42 6.83 5.90 23.45
CA VAL A 42 7.35 5.46 22.14
C VAL A 42 6.19 5.06 21.22
N GLU A 43 5.29 4.19 21.69
CA GLU A 43 4.15 3.71 20.90
C GLU A 43 3.22 4.84 20.45
N SER A 44 2.87 5.74 21.37
CA SER A 44 2.04 6.91 21.05
C SER A 44 2.72 7.86 20.05
N GLY A 45 4.03 8.08 20.18
CA GLY A 45 4.80 8.87 19.24
C GLY A 45 4.85 8.27 17.83
N GLU A 46 4.90 6.95 17.72
CA GLU A 46 4.90 6.26 16.42
C GLU A 46 3.55 6.28 15.73
N LEU A 47 2.47 6.12 16.48
CA LEU A 47 1.11 6.29 15.97
C LEU A 47 0.89 7.72 15.43
N ALA A 48 1.43 8.73 16.11
CA ALA A 48 1.40 10.11 15.63
C ALA A 48 2.29 10.33 14.39
N ALA A 49 3.48 9.73 14.35
CA ALA A 49 4.39 9.85 13.21
C ALA A 49 3.88 9.13 11.95
N SER A 50 3.27 7.95 12.11
CA SER A 50 2.68 7.18 11.00
C SER A 50 1.51 7.94 10.37
N THR A 51 0.59 8.45 11.19
CA THR A 51 -0.55 9.26 10.74
C THR A 51 -0.12 10.58 10.08
N ALA A 52 0.94 11.23 10.57
CA ALA A 52 1.51 12.42 9.94
C ALA A 52 2.15 12.11 8.57
N ARG A 53 2.87 10.99 8.46
CA ARG A 53 3.50 10.56 7.20
C ARG A 53 2.46 10.20 6.14
N GLU A 54 1.40 9.51 6.54
CA GLU A 54 0.28 9.15 5.66
C GLU A 54 -0.43 10.39 5.10
N ARG A 55 -0.67 11.41 5.93
CA ARG A 55 -1.24 12.70 5.48
C ARG A 55 -0.37 13.42 4.46
N THR A 56 0.95 13.23 4.51
CA THR A 56 1.89 13.90 3.62
C THR A 56 1.92 13.24 2.24
N ILE A 57 1.79 11.91 2.18
CA ILE A 57 1.80 11.16 0.92
C ILE A 57 0.56 11.48 0.07
N VAL A 58 -0.63 11.55 0.69
CA VAL A 58 -1.90 11.84 -0.01
C VAL A 58 -1.95 13.26 -0.58
N ARG A 59 -1.15 14.20 -0.05
CA ARG A 59 -1.05 15.57 -0.58
C ARG A 59 -0.08 15.73 -1.73
N THR A 60 0.70 14.70 -2.08
CA THR A 60 1.67 14.82 -3.16
C THR A 60 0.93 14.77 -4.51
N PRO A 61 1.13 15.73 -5.43
CA PRO A 61 0.41 15.74 -6.71
C PRO A 61 0.68 14.50 -7.57
N SER A 62 1.87 13.90 -7.43
CA SER A 62 2.23 12.65 -8.10
C SER A 62 1.35 11.47 -7.66
N PHE A 63 0.88 11.45 -6.41
CA PHE A 63 -0.04 10.43 -5.92
C PHE A 63 -1.36 10.48 -6.70
N TRP A 64 -1.96 11.67 -6.83
CA TRP A 64 -3.20 11.87 -7.58
C TRP A 64 -3.02 11.61 -9.08
N LEU A 65 -1.90 12.03 -9.66
CA LEU A 65 -1.56 11.74 -11.05
C LEU A 65 -1.45 10.24 -11.32
N THR A 66 -0.88 9.48 -10.40
CA THR A 66 -0.77 8.02 -10.56
C THR A 66 -2.13 7.35 -10.32
N LEU A 67 -2.85 7.78 -9.28
CA LEU A 67 -4.15 7.25 -8.88
C LEU A 67 -5.23 7.45 -9.95
N LEU A 68 -5.31 8.65 -10.52
CA LEU A 68 -6.32 9.02 -11.53
C LEU A 68 -5.82 8.82 -12.95
N GLY A 69 -4.54 9.12 -13.21
CA GLY A 69 -3.96 9.04 -14.55
C GLY A 69 -3.85 7.62 -15.08
N TYR A 70 -3.48 6.65 -14.23
CA TYR A 70 -3.37 5.25 -14.65
C TYR A 70 -4.71 4.66 -15.17
N PRO A 71 -5.82 4.72 -14.41
CA PRO A 71 -7.11 4.24 -14.91
C PRO A 71 -7.63 5.08 -16.09
N ALA A 72 -7.41 6.40 -16.09
CA ALA A 72 -7.83 7.25 -17.22
C ALA A 72 -7.10 6.85 -18.53
N VAL A 73 -5.81 6.57 -18.46
CA VAL A 73 -5.02 6.09 -19.62
C VAL A 73 -5.50 4.71 -20.07
N LEU A 74 -5.74 3.77 -19.16
CA LEU A 74 -6.25 2.43 -19.51
C LEU A 74 -7.62 2.50 -20.20
N ILE A 75 -8.55 3.28 -19.65
CA ILE A 75 -9.89 3.46 -20.25
C ILE A 75 -9.75 4.16 -21.61
N GLY A 76 -8.99 5.25 -21.69
CA GLY A 76 -8.79 5.99 -22.93
C GLY A 76 -8.18 5.12 -24.04
N LEU A 77 -7.20 4.29 -23.71
CA LEU A 77 -6.57 3.36 -24.64
C LEU A 77 -7.54 2.28 -25.10
N THR A 78 -8.35 1.73 -24.18
CA THR A 78 -9.38 0.73 -24.51
C THR A 78 -10.44 1.31 -25.46
N VAL A 79 -10.93 2.51 -25.17
CA VAL A 79 -11.90 3.23 -26.02
C VAL A 79 -11.30 3.54 -27.39
N LEU A 80 -10.06 4.02 -27.44
CA LEU A 80 -9.37 4.36 -28.68
C LEU A 80 -9.17 3.13 -29.59
N VAL A 81 -8.74 2.00 -29.01
CA VAL A 81 -8.57 0.74 -29.76
C VAL A 81 -9.91 0.23 -30.28
N GLY A 82 -10.97 0.28 -29.46
CA GLY A 82 -12.32 -0.06 -29.90
C GLY A 82 -12.83 0.83 -31.04
N TYR A 83 -12.55 2.14 -30.98
CA TYR A 83 -12.95 3.09 -32.02
C TYR A 83 -12.24 2.87 -33.35
N LEU A 84 -10.98 2.43 -33.32
CA LEU A 84 -10.20 2.16 -34.53
C LEU A 84 -10.62 0.86 -35.25
N GLY A 85 -11.62 0.13 -34.74
CA GLY A 85 -12.15 -1.09 -35.37
C GLY A 85 -11.13 -2.23 -35.46
N ALA A 86 -9.99 -2.09 -34.81
CA ALA A 86 -8.89 -3.03 -34.87
C ALA A 86 -9.06 -4.08 -33.77
N LEU A 87 -9.55 -5.25 -34.18
CA LEU A 87 -9.41 -6.54 -33.49
C LEU A 87 -10.22 -6.69 -32.19
N GLU A 88 -11.42 -7.23 -32.32
CA GLU A 88 -12.32 -7.58 -31.20
C GLU A 88 -11.67 -8.50 -30.15
N TYR A 89 -10.65 -9.28 -30.53
CA TYR A 89 -9.94 -10.19 -29.63
C TYR A 89 -8.56 -9.69 -29.17
N ALA A 90 -7.86 -8.91 -30.01
CA ALA A 90 -6.51 -8.44 -29.65
C ALA A 90 -6.56 -7.30 -28.63
N SER A 91 -7.61 -6.48 -28.65
CA SER A 91 -7.86 -5.46 -27.64
C SER A 91 -8.03 -6.06 -26.23
N LEU A 92 -8.74 -7.18 -26.13
CA LEU A 92 -8.96 -7.92 -24.87
C LEU A 92 -7.66 -8.52 -24.32
N LEU A 93 -6.86 -9.16 -25.18
CA LEU A 93 -5.54 -9.69 -24.81
C LEU A 93 -4.54 -8.57 -24.44
N PHE A 94 -4.63 -7.42 -25.12
CA PHE A 94 -3.77 -6.28 -24.84
C PHE A 94 -4.11 -5.61 -23.51
N VAL A 95 -5.39 -5.43 -23.19
CA VAL A 95 -5.84 -4.92 -21.88
C VAL A 95 -5.48 -5.90 -20.76
N ALA A 96 -5.67 -7.20 -20.97
CA ALA A 96 -5.26 -8.23 -20.01
C ALA A 96 -3.73 -8.22 -19.80
N GLY A 97 -2.95 -8.10 -20.87
CA GLY A 97 -1.49 -8.00 -20.81
C GLY A 97 -1.00 -6.77 -20.06
N LEU A 98 -1.60 -5.60 -20.31
CA LEU A 98 -1.29 -4.35 -19.59
C LEU A 98 -1.65 -4.46 -18.11
N GLY A 99 -2.79 -5.09 -17.79
CA GLY A 99 -3.18 -5.37 -16.41
C GLY A 99 -2.16 -6.23 -15.68
N ILE A 100 -1.74 -7.34 -16.30
CA ILE A 100 -0.73 -8.26 -15.73
C ILE A 100 0.62 -7.57 -15.58
N ALA A 101 1.08 -6.83 -16.59
CA ALA A 101 2.34 -6.08 -16.55
C ALA A 101 2.32 -4.99 -15.46
N GLY A 102 1.19 -4.30 -15.28
CA GLY A 102 1.00 -3.31 -14.23
C GLY A 102 1.07 -3.93 -12.83
N ILE A 103 0.41 -5.09 -12.62
CA ILE A 103 0.48 -5.85 -11.36
C ILE A 103 1.90 -6.33 -11.09
N ALA A 104 2.61 -6.86 -12.10
CA ALA A 104 3.98 -7.35 -11.96
C ALA A 104 4.97 -6.21 -11.63
N ALA A 105 4.86 -5.07 -12.31
CA ALA A 105 5.69 -3.89 -12.04
C ALA A 105 5.45 -3.34 -10.63
N LEU A 106 4.18 -3.32 -10.19
CA LEU A 106 3.82 -2.90 -8.84
C LEU A 106 4.34 -3.88 -7.77
N GLY A 107 4.19 -5.18 -8.00
CA GLY A 107 4.75 -6.23 -7.14
C GLY A 107 6.27 -6.10 -7.00
N LEU A 108 6.96 -5.76 -8.09
CA LEU A 108 8.41 -5.51 -8.09
C LEU A 108 8.77 -4.26 -7.28
N VAL A 109 7.99 -3.18 -7.38
CA VAL A 109 8.21 -1.95 -6.60
C VAL A 109 7.99 -2.21 -5.10
N ILE A 110 6.95 -2.97 -4.75
CA ILE A 110 6.66 -3.37 -3.37
C ILE A 110 7.77 -4.27 -2.82
N ALA A 111 8.21 -5.28 -3.60
CA ALA A 111 9.30 -6.17 -3.22
C ALA A 111 10.62 -5.42 -3.00
N ARG A 112 10.90 -4.38 -3.81
CA ARG A 112 12.11 -3.56 -3.68
C ARG A 112 12.06 -2.54 -2.54
N ARG A 113 10.88 -2.07 -2.13
CA ARG A 113 10.75 -1.03 -1.08
C ARG A 113 10.63 -1.57 0.35
N GLY A 114 10.64 -2.89 0.53
CA GLY A 114 10.61 -3.53 1.84
C GLY A 114 9.21 -3.57 2.45
N ILE A 115 8.93 -4.67 3.13
CA ILE A 115 7.61 -5.11 3.63
C ILE A 115 6.97 -4.12 4.63
N ALA A 116 7.70 -3.11 5.12
CA ALA A 116 7.22 -2.13 6.10
C ALA A 116 6.07 -1.23 5.62
N VAL A 117 5.81 -1.13 4.30
CA VAL A 117 4.66 -0.36 3.75
C VAL A 117 3.40 -1.24 3.58
N ALA A 118 3.51 -2.55 3.75
CA ALA A 118 2.49 -3.51 3.38
C ALA A 118 1.24 -3.53 4.30
N ALA A 119 1.37 -3.10 5.56
CA ALA A 119 0.30 -3.30 6.55
C ALA A 119 -0.86 -2.28 6.45
N GLY A 120 -0.63 -1.06 5.96
CA GLY A 120 -1.66 -0.01 5.84
C GLY A 120 -2.11 0.25 4.40
N LEU A 121 -1.15 0.35 3.46
CA LEU A 121 -1.45 0.60 2.05
C LEU A 121 -1.96 -0.63 1.31
N GLY A 122 -1.66 -1.84 1.80
CA GLY A 122 -2.02 -3.10 1.13
C GLY A 122 -3.52 -3.24 0.92
N GLY A 123 -4.34 -2.94 1.92
CA GLY A 123 -5.80 -3.05 1.82
C GLY A 123 -6.42 -2.04 0.85
N ALA A 124 -5.98 -0.77 0.93
CA ALA A 124 -6.49 0.29 0.05
C ALA A 124 -6.08 0.08 -1.41
N LEU A 125 -4.85 -0.38 -1.67
CA LEU A 125 -4.43 -0.71 -3.04
C LEU A 125 -5.10 -1.97 -3.57
N THR A 126 -5.32 -2.97 -2.71
CA THR A 126 -6.04 -4.19 -3.12
C THR A 126 -7.45 -3.82 -3.56
N LEU A 127 -8.15 -2.97 -2.80
CA LEU A 127 -9.46 -2.44 -3.20
C LEU A 127 -9.39 -1.62 -4.50
N LEU A 128 -8.38 -0.77 -4.66
CA LEU A 128 -8.21 0.05 -5.86
C LEU A 128 -7.99 -0.78 -7.13
N VAL A 129 -7.35 -1.95 -7.04
CA VAL A 129 -7.12 -2.86 -8.18
C VAL A 129 -8.29 -3.83 -8.35
N LEU A 130 -8.86 -4.33 -7.25
CA LEU A 130 -9.94 -5.32 -7.26
C LEU A 130 -11.23 -4.74 -7.82
N VAL A 131 -11.60 -3.51 -7.42
CA VAL A 131 -12.85 -2.86 -7.87
C VAL A 131 -12.91 -2.71 -9.40
N PRO A 132 -11.92 -2.11 -10.10
CA PRO A 132 -11.96 -2.00 -11.55
C PRO A 132 -11.88 -3.36 -12.23
N PHE A 133 -11.16 -4.34 -11.65
CA PHE A 133 -11.10 -5.69 -12.20
C PHE A 133 -12.47 -6.39 -12.16
N VAL A 134 -13.18 -6.30 -11.03
CA VAL A 134 -14.54 -6.85 -10.87
C VAL A 134 -15.51 -6.16 -11.83
N LEU A 135 -15.44 -4.84 -11.97
CA LEU A 135 -16.22 -4.09 -12.96
C LEU A 135 -15.95 -4.56 -14.39
N LEU A 136 -14.68 -4.79 -14.75
CA LEU A 136 -14.29 -5.30 -16.07
C LEU A 136 -14.88 -6.69 -16.34
N VAL A 137 -14.82 -7.59 -15.34
CA VAL A 137 -15.41 -8.94 -15.44
C VAL A 137 -16.93 -8.87 -15.61
N ILE A 138 -17.61 -7.98 -14.87
CA ILE A 138 -19.06 -7.79 -15.00
C ILE A 138 -19.42 -7.28 -16.41
N VAL A 139 -18.72 -6.26 -16.90
CA VAL A 139 -18.97 -5.69 -18.24
C VAL A 139 -18.70 -6.74 -19.32
N ALA A 140 -17.58 -7.45 -19.24
CA ALA A 140 -17.24 -8.52 -20.18
C ALA A 140 -18.28 -9.65 -20.17
N GLY A 141 -18.77 -10.04 -18.99
CA GLY A 141 -19.84 -11.02 -18.85
C GLY A 141 -21.15 -10.57 -19.49
N ILE A 142 -21.54 -9.30 -19.29
CA ILE A 142 -22.74 -8.72 -19.91
C ILE A 142 -22.60 -8.70 -21.44
N CYS A 143 -21.43 -8.33 -21.96
CA CYS A 143 -21.17 -8.35 -23.41
C CYS A 143 -21.31 -9.76 -23.99
N LEU A 144 -20.74 -10.78 -23.35
CA LEU A 144 -20.82 -12.18 -23.81
C LEU A 144 -22.26 -12.71 -23.84
N VAL A 145 -23.06 -12.43 -22.80
CA VAL A 145 -24.47 -12.83 -22.75
C VAL A 145 -25.29 -12.15 -23.84
N SER A 146 -24.97 -10.89 -24.17
CA SER A 146 -25.68 -10.12 -25.19
C SER A 146 -25.42 -10.66 -26.59
N VAL A 147 -24.16 -11.01 -26.89
CA VAL A 147 -23.78 -11.63 -28.18
C VAL A 147 -24.40 -13.03 -28.32
N ALA A 148 -24.44 -13.83 -27.26
CA ALA A 148 -25.02 -15.17 -27.30
C ALA A 148 -26.54 -15.22 -27.52
N ARG A 149 -27.23 -14.07 -27.43
CA ARG A 149 -28.68 -13.95 -27.66
C ARG A 149 -29.04 -13.44 -29.06
N MET A 150 -28.05 -13.02 -29.86
CA MET A 150 -28.24 -12.69 -31.29
C MET A 150 -28.00 -13.93 -32.15
#